data_AF-A0A7C5V4B6-F1
#
_entry.id   AF-A0A7C5V4B6-F1
#
_cell.length_a   1.000
_cell.length_b   1.000
_cell.length_c   1.000
_cell.angle_alpha   90.00
_cell.angle_beta   90.00
_cell.angle_gamma   90.00
#
_symmetry.space_group_name_H-M   'P 1'
#
loop_
_entity.id
_entity.type
_entity.pdbx_description
1 polymer ?
#
loop_
_entity_poly.entity_id
_entity_poly.type
_entity_poly.pdbx_seq_one_letter_code
_entity_poly.pdbx_strand_id
1 'polypeptide(L)' 'MTAPIRYARSGEVNVAYQVSGEGPFDLVLVPGFFSHLEIDWEHPQH' A
#
# COMPACT_ATOMS: atom_id res chain seq x y z
N MET A 1 9.04 0.36 12.11
CA MET A 1 8.93 -1.05 11.70
C MET A 1 7.94 -1.10 10.57
N THR A 2 8.37 -1.40 9.35
CA THR A 2 7.50 -1.44 8.16
C THR A 2 6.58 -2.66 8.27
N ALA A 3 5.27 -2.47 8.11
CA ALA A 3 4.31 -3.58 8.15
C ALA A 3 4.58 -4.60 7.02
N PRO A 4 4.19 -5.88 7.17
CA PRO A 4 4.45 -6.87 6.13
C PRO A 4 3.65 -6.57 4.85
N ILE A 5 4.28 -6.75 3.70
CA ILE A 5 3.60 -6.71 2.40
C ILE A 5 2.70 -7.93 2.24
N ARG A 6 1.49 -7.71 1.78
CA ARG A 6 0.50 -8.74 1.47
C ARG A 6 0.04 -8.60 0.02
N TYR A 7 -0.57 -9.65 -0.51
CA TYR A 7 -1.05 -9.69 -1.88
C TYR A 7 -2.53 -10.05 -1.91
N ALA A 8 -3.31 -9.27 -2.66
CA ALA A 8 -4.69 -9.57 -2.99
C ALA A 8 -4.77 -10.02 -4.45
N ARG A 9 -5.47 -11.12 -4.72
CA ARG A 9 -5.70 -11.59 -6.09
C ARG A 9 -6.88 -10.86 -6.72
N SER A 10 -6.67 -10.28 -7.89
CA SER A 10 -7.71 -9.62 -8.70
C SER A 10 -7.66 -10.18 -10.12
N GLY A 11 -8.49 -11.19 -10.40
CA GLY A 11 -8.45 -11.94 -11.65
C GLY A 11 -7.09 -12.62 -11.87
N GLU A 12 -6.39 -12.18 -12.92
CA GLU A 12 -5.08 -12.70 -13.34
C GLU A 12 -3.90 -11.93 -12.73
N VAL A 13 -4.15 -10.86 -11.96
CA VAL A 13 -3.08 -10.06 -11.34
C VAL A 13 -3.08 -10.20 -9.81
N ASN A 14 -1.91 -10.00 -9.21
CA ASN A 14 -1.74 -9.86 -7.76
C ASN A 14 -1.40 -8.40 -7.44
N VAL A 15 -2.16 -7.79 -6.53
CA VAL A 15 -1.96 -6.43 -6.06
C VAL A 15 -1.21 -6.48 -4.73
N ALA A 16 0.01 -5.94 -4.70
CA ALA A 16 0.77 -5.76 -3.47
C ALA A 16 0.15 -4.61 -2.65
N TYR A 17 -0.05 -4.84 -1.36
CA TYR A 17 -0.56 -3.81 -0.45
C TYR A 17 0.01 -4.00 0.95
N GLN A 18 -0.09 -2.96 1.76
CA GLN A 18 0.24 -2.96 3.16
C GLN A 18 -0.92 -2.29 3.93
N VAL A 19 -1.14 -2.70 5.18
CA VAL A 19 -2.07 -1.99 6.08
C VAL A 19 -1.25 -1.45 7.22
N SER A 20 -1.52 -0.19 7.56
CA SER A 20 -0.91 0.55 8.64
C SER A 20 -1.99 1.25 9.44
N GLY A 21 -1.89 1.22 10.77
CA GLY A 21 -2.88 1.82 11.67
C GLY A 21 -4.06 0.89 11.98
N GLU A 22 -4.86 1.30 12.97
CA GLU A 22 -6.01 0.55 13.52
C GLU A 22 -7.23 1.49 13.73
N GLY A 23 -7.35 2.50 12.87
CA GLY A 23 -8.42 3.50 12.96
C GLY A 23 -9.82 2.90 12.71
N PRO A 24 -10.89 3.61 13.07
CA PRO A 24 -12.26 3.12 12.95
C PRO A 24 -12.79 3.05 11.51
N PHE A 25 -12.04 3.57 10.54
CA PHE A 25 -12.40 3.59 9.12
C PHE A 25 -11.28 3.00 8.29
N ASP A 26 -11.65 2.19 7.29
CA ASP A 26 -10.74 1.71 6.26
C ASP A 26 -10.55 2.78 5.18
N LEU A 27 -9.29 3.08 4.84
CA LEU A 27 -8.91 3.97 3.75
C LEU A 27 -8.03 3.21 2.75
N VAL A 28 -8.36 3.31 1.47
CA VAL A 28 -7.57 2.73 0.38
C VAL A 28 -6.85 3.85 -0.36
N LEU A 29 -5.52 3.90 -0.22
CA LEU A 29 -4.68 4.79 -1.01
C LEU A 29 -4.20 4.05 -2.25
N VAL A 30 -4.53 4.60 -3.43
CA VAL A 30 -4.03 4.09 -4.72
C VAL A 30 -3.09 5.14 -5.30
N PRO A 31 -1.77 4.94 -5.24
CA PRO A 31 -0.82 5.89 -5.80
C PRO A 31 -0.87 5.88 -7.35
N GLY A 32 -0.36 6.96 -7.95
CA GLY A 32 -0.41 7.19 -9.40
C GLY A 32 0.51 6.29 -10.25
N PHE A 33 0.70 6.70 -11.51
CA PHE A 33 1.25 5.89 -12.62
C PHE A 33 2.65 5.29 -12.39
N PHE A 34 3.45 5.87 -11.50
CA PHE A 34 4.69 5.29 -10.99
C PHE A 34 4.61 5.23 -9.48
N SER A 35 4.46 4.03 -8.93
CA SER A 35 4.46 3.80 -7.50
C SER A 35 5.37 2.63 -7.18
N HIS A 36 6.27 2.85 -6.23
CA HIS A 36 7.07 1.80 -5.64
C HIS A 36 6.83 1.89 -4.14
N LEU A 37 6.08 0.93 -3.60
CA LEU A 37 5.55 0.99 -2.24
C LEU A 37 6.64 1.26 -1.18
N GLU A 38 7.85 0.74 -1.37
CA GLU A 38 8.99 0.99 -0.48
C GLU A 38 9.48 2.45 -0.53
N ILE A 39 9.57 3.04 -1.73
CA ILE A 39 9.98 4.44 -1.95
C ILE A 39 8.92 5.41 -1.39
N ASP A 40 7.63 5.07 -1.49
CA ASP A 40 6.54 5.91 -0.98
C ASP A 40 6.62 6.10 0.55
N TRP A 41 7.10 5.10 1.32
CA TRP A 41 7.27 5.23 2.77
C TRP A 41 8.51 6.03 3.19
N GLU A 42 9.54 6.05 2.34
CA GLU A 42 10.78 6.80 2.59
C GLU A 42 10.63 8.30 2.31
N HIS A 43 9.62 8.68 1.52
CA HIS A 43 9.37 10.07 1.13
C HIS A 43 8.01 10.60 1.62
N PRO A 44 7.90 11.07 2.87
CA PRO A 44 6.64 11.55 3.48
C PRO A 44 6.13 12.90 2.93
N GLN A 45 6.59 13.36 1.76
CA GLN A 45 6.23 14.67 1.18
C GLN A 45 5.09 14.60 0.14
N HIS A 46 4.31 13.54 0.12
CA HIS A 46 3.03 13.47 -0.60
C HIS A 46 1.89 13.23 0.38
#